data_AF-A0AAU6Q830-F1
#
_entry.id   AF-A0AAU6Q830-F1
#
_cell.length_a   1.000
_cell.length_b   1.000
_cell.length_c   1.000
_cell.angle_alpha   90.00
_cell.angle_beta   90.00
_cell.angle_gamma   90.00
#
_symmetry.space_group_name_H-M   'P 1'
#
loop_
_entity.id
_entity.type
_entity.pdbx_description
1 polymer ?
#
loop_
_entity_poly.entity_id
_entity_poly.type
_entity_poly.pdbx_seq_one_letter_code
_entity_poly.pdbx_strand_id
1 'polypeptide(L)'
;MTKKASDVLARMKATAGREKPVSTASAELPAMPEAEPPAKPPRVRRVRFTLDLDPEQHKALKRFALEADADASEVMRTLLAQLQTDTALRNAVLTALSND
;
A
#
# COMPACT_ATOMS: atom_id res chain seq x y z
N MET A 1 -6.11 40.18 -35.00
CA MET A 1 -6.91 38.99 -35.37
C MET A 1 -6.77 37.93 -34.27
N THR A 2 -7.84 37.83 -33.48
CA THR A 2 -8.40 36.68 -32.73
C THR A 2 -7.59 35.40 -32.49
N LYS A 3 -7.55 35.05 -31.18
CA LYS A 3 -7.26 33.79 -30.50
C LYS A 3 -7.61 32.52 -31.30
N LYS A 4 -6.74 31.50 -31.25
CA LYS A 4 -7.10 30.10 -31.55
C LYS A 4 -6.73 29.18 -30.38
N ALA A 5 -7.61 29.16 -29.38
CA ALA A 5 -7.67 28.16 -28.31
C ALA A 5 -8.40 26.90 -28.82
N SER A 6 -7.89 26.25 -29.86
CA SER A 6 -8.63 25.16 -30.54
C SER A 6 -7.85 23.86 -30.75
N ASP A 7 -6.70 23.66 -30.11
CA ASP A 7 -5.95 22.40 -30.26
C ASP A 7 -6.17 21.42 -29.10
N VAL A 8 -6.47 21.94 -27.90
CA VAL A 8 -6.63 21.09 -26.70
C VAL A 8 -7.94 20.29 -26.72
N LEU A 9 -9.02 20.85 -27.29
CA LEU A 9 -10.33 20.19 -27.41
C LEU A 9 -10.36 19.08 -28.47
N ALA A 10 -9.49 19.15 -29.49
CA ALA A 10 -9.37 18.08 -30.49
C ALA A 10 -8.73 16.82 -29.89
N ARG A 11 -7.77 17.00 -28.97
CA ARG A 11 -7.05 15.89 -28.33
C ARG A 11 -7.91 15.10 -27.34
N MET A 12 -8.89 15.74 -26.68
CA MET A 12 -9.78 15.10 -25.71
C MET A 12 -10.89 14.25 -26.35
N LYS A 13 -11.18 14.41 -27.65
CA LYS A 13 -12.22 13.63 -28.35
C LYS A 13 -11.72 12.27 -28.87
N ALA A 14 -10.40 12.06 -28.93
CA ALA A 14 -9.80 10.87 -29.51
C ALA A 14 -9.63 9.68 -28.54
N THR A 15 -9.90 9.85 -27.23
CA THR A 15 -9.68 8.81 -26.20
C THR A 15 -10.96 8.19 -25.64
N ALA A 16 -12.14 8.58 -26.15
CA ALA A 16 -13.44 8.12 -25.65
C ALA A 16 -14.08 6.95 -26.43
N GLY A 17 -13.31 6.23 -27.26
CA GLY A 17 -13.85 5.26 -28.22
C GLY A 17 -13.13 3.91 -28.28
N ARG A 18 -12.73 3.32 -27.15
CA ARG A 18 -12.31 1.91 -27.13
C ARG A 18 -13.29 1.06 -26.35
N GLU A 19 -14.39 0.75 -27.03
CA GLU A 19 -15.37 -0.24 -26.63
C GLU A 19 -14.70 -1.61 -26.50
N LYS A 20 -15.09 -2.30 -25.42
CA LYS A 20 -14.71 -3.68 -25.12
C LYS A 20 -15.43 -4.61 -26.10
N PRO A 21 -14.76 -5.53 -26.80
CA PRO A 21 -15.44 -6.71 -27.30
C PRO A 21 -15.38 -7.80 -26.24
N VAL A 22 -16.55 -8.04 -25.65
CA VAL A 22 -16.94 -9.32 -25.04
C VAL A 22 -16.86 -10.36 -26.15
N SER A 23 -15.86 -11.24 -26.10
CA SER A 23 -15.82 -12.42 -26.95
C SER A 23 -16.36 -13.59 -26.14
N THR A 24 -17.66 -13.84 -26.31
CA THR A 24 -18.31 -15.12 -26.08
C THR A 24 -17.72 -16.15 -27.04
N ALA A 25 -16.94 -17.09 -26.52
CA ALA A 25 -16.60 -18.33 -27.19
C ALA A 25 -16.58 -19.45 -26.14
N SER A 26 -17.75 -20.03 -25.91
CA SER A 26 -17.87 -21.38 -25.36
C SER A 26 -17.21 -22.34 -26.35
N ALA A 27 -16.07 -22.89 -25.95
CA ALA A 27 -15.51 -24.10 -26.53
C ALA A 27 -15.46 -25.13 -25.40
N GLU A 28 -16.41 -26.07 -25.42
CA GLU A 28 -16.42 -27.25 -24.58
C GLU A 28 -15.20 -28.11 -24.95
N LEU A 29 -14.25 -28.24 -24.02
CA LEU A 29 -13.14 -29.20 -24.08
C LEU A 29 -13.39 -30.29 -23.02
N PRO A 30 -13.03 -31.55 -23.31
CA PRO A 30 -13.37 -32.70 -22.48
C PRO A 30 -12.65 -32.65 -21.13
N ALA A 31 -13.34 -33.12 -20.10
CA ALA A 31 -12.89 -33.15 -18.71
C ALA A 31 -11.58 -33.95 -18.54
N MET A 32 -10.49 -33.24 -18.30
CA MET A 32 -9.27 -33.76 -17.68
C MET A 32 -9.34 -33.48 -16.17
N PRO A 33 -8.75 -34.34 -15.31
CA PRO A 33 -9.02 -34.36 -13.88
C PRO A 33 -8.70 -33.00 -13.25
N GLU A 34 -9.68 -32.49 -12.51
CA GLU A 34 -9.67 -31.22 -11.79
C GLU A 34 -8.55 -31.23 -10.76
N ALA A 35 -7.39 -30.68 -11.16
CA ALA A 35 -6.32 -30.37 -10.24
C ALA A 35 -6.85 -29.30 -9.28
N GLU A 36 -6.90 -29.64 -7.99
CA GLU A 36 -7.31 -28.73 -6.92
C GLU A 36 -6.56 -27.38 -7.08
N PRO A 37 -7.27 -26.25 -7.12
CA PRO A 37 -6.62 -24.96 -7.26
C PRO A 37 -5.71 -24.74 -6.04
N PRO A 38 -4.44 -24.33 -6.23
CA PRO A 38 -3.52 -24.12 -5.11
C PRO A 38 -4.15 -23.12 -4.14
N ALA A 39 -4.27 -23.53 -2.87
CA ALA A 39 -4.80 -22.72 -1.80
C ALA A 39 -4.09 -21.36 -1.79
N LYS A 40 -4.82 -20.30 -2.17
CA LYS A 40 -4.26 -18.95 -2.22
C LYS A 40 -3.75 -18.60 -0.82
N PRO A 41 -2.49 -18.18 -0.66
CA PRO A 41 -1.96 -17.85 0.65
C PRO A 41 -2.83 -16.76 1.30
N PRO A 42 -3.04 -16.82 2.62
CA PRO A 42 -3.90 -15.88 3.32
C PRO A 42 -3.41 -14.47 3.02
N ARG A 43 -4.30 -13.66 2.42
CA ARG A 43 -3.99 -12.26 2.11
C ARG A 43 -3.85 -11.52 3.43
N VAL A 44 -2.62 -11.26 3.85
CA VAL A 44 -2.34 -10.37 4.98
C VAL A 44 -2.81 -8.98 4.56
N ARG A 45 -4.02 -8.60 5.00
CA ARG A 45 -4.61 -7.30 4.67
C ARG A 45 -3.82 -6.23 5.42
N ARG A 46 -3.03 -5.44 4.69
CA ARG A 46 -2.38 -4.25 5.24
C ARG A 46 -3.43 -3.16 5.43
N VAL A 47 -3.52 -2.61 6.64
CA VAL A 47 -4.39 -1.49 6.98
C VAL A 47 -3.55 -0.21 7.03
N ARG A 48 -4.08 0.90 6.52
CA ARG A 48 -3.40 2.19 6.56
C ARG A 48 -3.49 2.75 7.99
N PHE A 49 -2.34 3.13 8.53
CA PHE A 49 -2.20 3.80 9.81
C PHE A 49 -1.67 5.22 9.58
N THR A 50 -2.27 6.21 10.22
CA THR A 50 -1.86 7.62 10.14
C THR A 50 -1.57 8.08 11.56
N LEU A 51 -0.40 8.71 11.74
CA LEU A 51 0.10 9.18 13.02
C LEU A 51 0.56 10.62 12.83
N ASP A 52 0.09 11.50 13.71
CA ASP A 52 0.59 12.86 13.80
C ASP A 52 1.85 12.84 14.67
N LEU A 53 2.95 13.38 14.13
CA LEU A 53 4.24 13.45 14.78
C LEU A 53 4.68 14.90 14.88
N ASP A 54 5.33 15.24 16.00
CA ASP A 54 5.99 16.52 16.09
C ASP A 54 7.11 16.65 15.04
N PRO A 55 7.44 17.88 14.59
CA PRO A 55 8.46 18.08 13.56
C PRO A 55 9.82 17.45 13.90
N GLU A 56 10.19 17.43 15.19
CA GLU A 56 11.44 16.83 15.67
C GLU A 56 11.39 15.30 15.61
N GLN A 57 10.29 14.68 16.05
CA GLN A 57 10.09 13.24 15.98
C GLN A 57 10.06 12.75 14.53
N HIS A 58 9.39 13.47 13.63
CA HIS A 58 9.36 13.14 12.21
C HIS A 58 10.76 13.24 11.56
N LYS A 59 11.57 14.24 11.95
CA LYS A 59 12.98 14.34 11.50
C LYS A 59 13.81 13.18 12.03
N ALA A 60 13.67 12.82 13.30
CA ALA A 60 14.38 11.70 13.91
C ALA A 60 14.05 10.37 13.21
N LEU A 61 12.76 10.11 12.97
CA LEU A 61 12.30 8.91 12.26
C LEU A 61 12.89 8.84 10.84
N LYS A 62 12.90 9.96 10.10
CA LYS A 62 13.51 10.01 8.77
C LYS A 62 15.02 9.74 8.80
N ARG A 63 15.75 10.30 9.76
CA ARG A 63 17.20 10.07 9.89
C ARG A 63 17.49 8.61 10.17
N PHE A 64 16.77 8.01 11.13
CA PHE A 64 16.91 6.60 11.45
C PHE A 64 16.62 5.71 10.25
N ALA A 65 15.56 6.01 9.49
CA ALA A 65 15.21 5.30 8.28
C ALA A 65 16.34 5.37 7.22
N LEU A 66 16.95 6.54 7.05
CA LEU A 66 18.09 6.72 6.13
C LEU A 66 19.35 5.97 6.61
N GLU A 67 19.63 5.97 7.90
CA GLU A 67 20.78 5.24 8.48
C GLU A 67 20.64 3.72 8.33
N ALA A 68 19.41 3.21 8.41
CA ALA A 68 19.10 1.80 8.30
C ALA A 68 18.80 1.33 6.85
N ASP A 69 18.91 2.21 5.84
CA ASP A 69 18.51 1.98 4.44
C ASP A 69 17.09 1.37 4.33
N ALA A 70 16.16 1.90 5.12
CA ALA A 70 14.80 1.38 5.24
C ALA A 70 13.76 2.49 5.09
N ASP A 71 12.51 2.09 4.83
CA ASP A 71 11.38 3.02 4.84
C ASP A 71 10.91 3.34 6.26
N ALA A 72 10.40 4.55 6.49
CA ALA A 72 9.76 4.91 7.77
C ALA A 72 8.62 3.94 8.16
N SER A 73 7.89 3.42 7.18
CA SER A 73 6.84 2.41 7.39
C SER A 73 7.40 1.05 7.81
N GLU A 74 8.62 0.71 7.42
CA GLU A 74 9.30 -0.51 7.84
C GLU A 74 9.83 -0.36 9.27
N VAL A 75 10.47 0.77 9.57
CA VAL A 75 10.90 1.10 10.94
C VAL A 75 9.74 1.00 11.93
N MET A 76 8.59 1.61 11.63
CA MET A 76 7.41 1.54 12.50
C MET A 76 6.87 0.12 12.66
N ARG A 77 6.89 -0.70 11.61
CA ARG A 77 6.46 -2.10 11.71
C ARG A 77 7.41 -2.92 12.57
N THR A 78 8.71 -2.69 12.46
CA THR A 78 9.72 -3.35 13.30
C THR A 78 9.57 -2.95 14.76
N LEU A 79 9.36 -1.67 15.06
CA LEU A 79 9.10 -1.19 16.42
C LEU A 79 7.85 -1.84 17.02
N LEU A 80 6.76 -1.92 16.25
CA LEU A 80 5.53 -2.59 16.71
C LEU A 80 5.73 -4.09 16.93
N ALA A 81 6.51 -4.76 16.09
CA ALA A 81 6.86 -6.16 16.27
C ALA A 81 7.68 -6.37 17.54
N GLN A 82 8.69 -5.53 17.78
CA GLN A 82 9.50 -5.57 19.00
C GLN A 82 8.65 -5.33 20.25
N LEU A 83 7.73 -4.37 20.22
CA LEU A 83 6.80 -4.12 21.33
C LEU A 83 5.90 -5.34 21.65
N GLN A 84 5.59 -6.15 20.62
CA GLN A 84 4.81 -7.37 20.80
C GLN A 84 5.64 -8.49 21.43
N THR A 85 6.90 -8.64 21.04
CA THR A 85 7.76 -9.77 21.43
C THR A 85 8.61 -9.52 22.67
N ASP A 86 9.01 -8.28 22.92
CA ASP A 86 9.90 -7.91 24.03
C ASP A 86 9.11 -7.30 25.20
N THR A 87 8.99 -8.09 26.27
CA THR A 87 8.29 -7.70 27.50
C THR A 87 8.97 -6.53 28.21
N ALA A 88 10.30 -6.41 28.13
CA ALA A 88 11.02 -5.31 28.78
C ALA A 88 10.71 -3.98 28.09
N LEU A 89 10.78 -3.94 26.76
CA LEU A 89 10.38 -2.79 25.97
C LEU A 89 8.92 -2.43 26.20
N ARG A 90 8.02 -3.42 26.21
CA ARG A 90 6.60 -3.21 26.49
C ARG A 90 6.37 -2.55 27.85
N ASN A 91 7.01 -3.04 28.90
CA ASN A 91 6.86 -2.50 30.25
C ASN A 91 7.44 -1.09 30.37
N ALA A 92 8.55 -0.81 29.69
CA ALA A 92 9.12 0.53 29.62
C ALA A 92 8.15 1.53 28.97
N VAL A 93 7.53 1.15 27.85
CA VAL A 93 6.52 1.98 27.17
C VAL A 93 5.28 2.18 28.07
N LEU A 94 4.77 1.13 28.71
CA LEU A 94 3.63 1.25 29.64
C LEU A 94 3.94 2.18 30.82
N THR A 95 5.16 2.12 31.35
CA THR A 95 5.60 3.00 32.44
C THR A 95 5.68 4.45 31.98
N ALA A 96 6.24 4.71 30.79
CA ALA A 96 6.31 6.05 30.22
C ALA A 96 4.91 6.66 30.02
N LEU A 97 3.98 5.88 29.46
CA LEU A 97 2.59 6.30 29.25
C LEU A 97 1.80 6.54 30.54
N SER A 98 2.25 5.98 31.67
CA SER A 98 1.59 6.16 32.97
C SER A 98 2.06 7.42 33.70
N ASN A 99 3.15 8.06 33.22
CA ASN A 99 3.78 9.22 33.83
C ASN A 99 3.51 10.54 33.09
N ASP A 100 2.77 10.49 31.98
CA ASP A 100 2.20 11.63 31.25
C ASP A 100 0.77 11.93 31.75
#